data_AF-L5MJL0-F1
#
_entry.id   AF-L5MJL0-F1
#
_cell.length_a   1.000
_cell.length_b   1.000
_cell.length_c   1.000
_cell.angle_alpha   90.00
_cell.angle_beta   90.00
_cell.angle_gamma   90.00
#
_symmetry.space_group_name_H-M   'P 1'
#
loop_
_entity.id
_entity.type
_entity.pdbx_description
1 polymer ?
#
loop_
_entity_poly.entity_id
_entity_poly.type
_entity_poly.pdbx_seq_one_letter_code
_entity_poly.pdbx_strand_id
1 'polypeptide(L)' 'FLDEFEGCPDLYQRVRVSVAVLEPEGAPEEPPAAERRLPCFVYITATYPPEWAQLPHLDSYDSQGAHGLPYNPRENR' A
#
# COMPACT_ATOMS: atom_id res chain seq x y z
N PHE A 1 4.66 -3.82 -15.87
CA PHE A 1 4.79 -2.38 -15.59
C PHE A 1 4.95 -2.16 -14.09
N LEU A 2 3.89 -2.21 -13.27
CA LEU A 2 4.05 -2.05 -11.81
C LEU A 2 4.82 -3.21 -11.15
N ASP A 3 4.56 -4.45 -11.56
CA ASP A 3 5.26 -5.61 -10.99
C ASP A 3 6.79 -5.55 -11.20
N GLU A 4 7.25 -5.00 -12.33
CA GLU A 4 8.69 -4.83 -12.62
C GLU A 4 9.28 -3.66 -11.84
N PHE A 5 8.55 -2.54 -11.75
CA PHE A 5 8.94 -1.37 -10.96
C PHE A 5 9.10 -1.71 -9.47
N GLU A 6 8.17 -2.50 -8.94
CA GLU A 6 8.19 -2.98 -7.55
C GLU A 6 9.17 -4.15 -7.33
N GLY A 7 9.90 -4.57 -8.38
CA GLY A 7 10.87 -5.66 -8.28
C GLY A 7 10.26 -6.99 -7.83
N CYS A 8 9.04 -7.29 -8.28
CA CYS A 8 8.37 -8.54 -7.98
C CYS A 8 9.02 -9.71 -8.76
N PRO A 9 9.17 -10.90 -8.16
CA PRO A 9 8.70 -11.29 -6.82
C PRO A 9 9.76 -11.17 -5.71
N ASP A 10 10.97 -10.69 -6.03
CA ASP A 10 12.13 -10.73 -5.14
C ASP A 10 12.05 -9.70 -4.00
N LEU A 11 11.53 -8.49 -4.28
CA LEU A 11 11.40 -7.43 -3.29
C LEU A 11 9.99 -7.39 -2.67
N TYR A 12 8.99 -7.23 -3.53
CA TYR A 12 7.58 -7.24 -3.18
C TYR A 12 6.88 -8.39 -3.89
N GLN A 13 5.76 -8.81 -3.32
CA GLN A 13 4.86 -9.80 -3.86
C GLN A 13 3.47 -9.17 -4.01
N ARG A 14 2.88 -9.33 -5.19
CA ARG A 14 1.52 -8.85 -5.46
C ARG A 14 0.50 -9.83 -4.88
N VAL A 15 -0.29 -9.37 -3.92
CA VAL A 15 -1.35 -10.13 -3.26
C VAL A 15 -2.72 -9.48 -3.49
N ARG A 16 -3.80 -10.26 -3.34
CA ARG A 16 -5.18 -9.74 -3.38
C ARG A 16 -5.69 -9.51 -1.96
N VAL A 17 -6.18 -8.30 -1.69
CA VAL A 17 -6.78 -7.92 -0.42
C VAL A 17 -8.13 -7.22 -0.64
N SER A 18 -9.00 -7.26 0.36
CA SER A 18 -10.29 -6.56 0.31
C SER A 18 -10.17 -5.18 0.94
N VAL A 19 -10.35 -4.12 0.16
CA VAL A 19 -10.22 -2.72 0.59
C VAL A 19 -11.60 -2.08 0.70
N ALA A 20 -11.87 -1.36 1.79
CA ALA A 20 -13.09 -0.58 1.96
C ALA A 20 -13.02 0.71 1.13
N VAL A 21 -14.06 0.98 0.35
CA VAL A 21 -14.16 2.18 -0.48
C VAL A 21 -14.74 3.32 0.35
N LEU A 22 -13.96 4.38 0.58
CA LEU A 22 -14.41 5.55 1.35
C LEU A 22 -15.25 6.50 0.48
N GLU A 23 -14.80 6.81 -0.74
CA GLU A 23 -15.50 7.70 -1.67
C GLU A 23 -15.43 7.12 -3.11
N PRO A 24 -16.56 6.73 -3.72
CA PRO A 24 -16.58 6.26 -5.10
C PRO A 24 -16.64 7.45 -6.09
N GLU A 25 -15.71 7.52 -7.04
CA GLU A 25 -15.90 8.40 -8.20
C GLU A 25 -16.91 7.78 -9.19
N GLY A 26 -18.03 8.46 -9.44
CA GLY A 26 -18.86 8.25 -10.63
C GLY A 26 -20.01 7.23 -10.58
N ALA A 27 -20.50 6.79 -9.42
CA ALA A 27 -21.65 5.88 -9.33
C ALA A 27 -22.93 6.61 -8.86
N PRO A 28 -24.05 6.63 -9.63
CA PRO A 28 -25.24 7.40 -9.28
C PRO A 28 -26.06 6.86 -8.11
N GLU A 29 -26.14 5.55 -7.86
CA GLU A 29 -27.01 5.00 -6.81
C GLU A 29 -26.52 3.61 -6.39
N GLU A 30 -25.80 3.48 -5.28
CA GLU A 30 -25.38 2.18 -4.73
C GLU A 30 -25.20 2.25 -3.19
N PRO A 31 -25.30 1.11 -2.47
CA PRO A 31 -25.65 1.01 -1.04
C PRO A 31 -24.67 1.70 -0.07
N PRO A 32 -25.04 1.88 1.22
CA PRO A 32 -24.26 2.64 2.19
C PRO A 32 -22.77 2.24 2.20
N ALA A 33 -21.89 3.26 2.26
CA ALA A 33 -20.44 3.15 2.15
C ALA A 33 -19.78 2.08 3.06
N ALA A 34 -20.45 1.65 4.12
CA ALA A 34 -20.00 0.63 5.05
C ALA A 34 -19.84 -0.79 4.45
N GLU A 35 -20.52 -1.11 3.34
CA GLU A 35 -20.51 -2.47 2.76
C GLU A 35 -19.72 -2.60 1.45
N ARG A 36 -19.21 -1.50 0.89
CA ARG A 36 -18.48 -1.55 -0.39
C ARG A 36 -17.02 -1.92 -0.15
N ARG A 37 -16.71 -3.21 -0.15
CA ARG A 37 -15.34 -3.75 -0.19
C ARG A 37 -15.02 -4.26 -1.58
N LEU A 38 -13.87 -3.87 -2.13
CA LEU A 38 -13.41 -4.30 -3.44
C LEU A 38 -12.11 -5.11 -3.32
N PRO A 39 -11.96 -6.19 -4.11
CA PRO A 39 -10.69 -6.90 -4.19
C PRO A 39 -9.67 -6.06 -4.99
N CYS A 40 -8.61 -5.63 -4.33
CA CYS A 40 -7.52 -4.87 -4.92
C CYS A 40 -6.22 -5.67 -4.88
N PHE A 41 -5.35 -5.42 -5.84
CA PHE A 41 -3.98 -5.92 -5.78
C PHE A 41 -3.11 -4.95 -4.99
N VAL A 42 -2.39 -5.48 -4.01
CA VAL A 42 -1.46 -4.71 -3.17
C VAL A 42 -0.09 -5.37 -3.21
N TYR A 43 0.95 -4.54 -3.17
CA TYR A 43 2.34 -4.97 -3.11
C TYR A 43 2.76 -5.05 -1.65
N ILE A 44 3.02 -6.26 -1.16
CA ILE A 44 3.51 -6.51 0.20
C ILE A 44 4.87 -7.16 0.13
N THR A 45 5.70 -6.98 1.14
CA THR A 45 6.93 -7.76 1.27
C THR A 45 6.71 -8.85 2.32
N ALA A 46 6.86 -10.10 1.93
CA ALA A 46 6.81 -11.26 2.84
C ALA A 46 8.20 -11.60 3.41
N THR A 47 9.25 -11.04 2.82
CA THR A 47 10.66 -11.32 3.12
C THR A 47 11.31 -10.05 3.68
N TYR A 48 10.98 -9.73 4.93
CA TYR A 48 11.56 -8.59 5.64
C TYR A 48 12.32 -9.04 6.91
N PRO A 49 13.36 -8.29 7.33
CA PRO A 49 14.01 -8.52 8.61
C PRO A 49 13.02 -8.36 9.77
N PRO A 50 13.07 -9.21 10.81
CA PRO A 50 12.09 -9.18 11.91
C PRO A 50 12.10 -7.87 12.71
N GLU A 51 13.20 -7.11 12.66
CA GLU A 51 13.29 -5.77 13.25
C GLU A 51 12.31 -4.77 12.62
N TRP A 52 11.91 -4.96 11.36
CA TRP A 52 10.95 -4.07 10.69
C TRP A 52 9.54 -4.18 11.27
N ALA A 53 9.16 -5.37 11.77
CA ALA A 53 7.87 -5.54 12.44
C ALA A 53 7.77 -4.75 13.75
N GLN A 54 8.91 -4.35 14.34
CA GLN A 54 8.99 -3.57 15.57
C GLN A 54 9.04 -2.06 15.32
N LEU A 55 9.18 -1.63 14.06
CA LEU A 55 9.14 -0.21 13.71
C LEU A 55 7.73 0.36 13.95
N PRO A 56 7.60 1.69 14.11
CA PRO A 56 6.30 2.33 14.26
C PRO A 56 5.37 2.00 13.10
N HIS A 57 4.19 1.47 13.39
CA HIS A 57 3.16 1.21 12.39
C HIS A 57 2.47 2.52 12.04
N LEU A 58 2.35 2.78 10.74
CA LEU A 58 1.71 3.97 10.20
C LEU A 58 0.35 3.59 9.61
N ASP A 59 -0.70 4.30 9.99
CA ASP A 59 -2.03 4.15 9.37
C ASP A 59 -2.07 4.71 7.94
N SER A 60 -1.32 5.79 7.70
CA SER A 60 -1.17 6.43 6.39
C SER A 60 0.27 6.88 6.20
N TYR A 61 0.89 6.45 5.10
CA TYR A 61 2.26 6.83 4.74
C TYR A 61 2.28 8.20 4.07
N ASP A 62 3.08 9.12 4.61
CA ASP A 62 3.34 10.44 4.02
C ASP A 62 4.85 10.70 4.00
N SER A 63 5.45 10.78 2.80
CA SER A 63 6.89 11.03 2.66
C SER A 63 7.36 12.33 3.33
N GLN A 64 6.52 13.37 3.39
CA GLN A 64 6.83 14.64 4.07
C GLN A 64 6.18 14.71 5.47
N GLY A 65 5.77 13.56 5.99
CA GLY A 65 5.11 13.45 7.28
C GLY A 65 6.02 13.78 8.45
N ALA A 66 5.41 13.82 9.64
CA ALA A 66 6.09 14.17 10.89
C ALA A 66 7.24 13.22 11.29
N HIS A 67 7.37 12.06 10.63
CA HIS A 67 8.50 11.15 10.86
C HIS A 67 9.83 11.68 10.29
N GLY A 68 9.81 12.69 9.40
CA GLY A 68 11.04 13.32 8.90
C GLY A 68 11.93 12.41 8.05
N LEU A 69 11.34 11.36 7.46
CA LEU A 69 12.04 10.36 6.64
C LEU A 69 11.50 10.44 5.20
N PRO A 70 12.01 11.36 4.37
CA PRO A 70 11.56 11.49 3.01
C PRO A 70 11.94 10.26 2.17
N TYR A 71 11.05 9.92 1.24
CA TYR A 71 11.33 8.90 0.24
C TYR A 71 12.54 9.33 -0.61
N ASN A 72 13.59 8.52 -0.62
CA ASN A 72 14.75 8.72 -1.49
C ASN A 72 14.77 7.60 -2.55
N PRO A 73 14.69 7.92 -3.86
CA PRO A 73 14.65 6.91 -4.91
C PRO A 73 15.92 6.07 -4.92
N ARG A 74 15.76 4.80 -5.32
CA ARG A 74 16.83 3.79 -5.30
C ARG A 74 18.04 4.13 -6.16
N GLU A 75 17.86 4.88 -7.24
CA GLU A 75 18.95 5.33 -8.12
C GLU A 75 19.90 6.33 -7.44
N ASN A 76 19.47 6.91 -6.33
CA ASN A 76 20.18 7.95 -5.59
C ASN A 76 20.81 7.40 -4.28
N ARG A 77 20.99 6.07 -4.21
CA ARG A 77 21.54 5.33 -3.07
C ARG A 77 22.96 4.86 -3.32
#